data_AF-A0A966F3I0-F1
#
_entry.id   AF-A0A966F3I0-F1
#
_cell.length_a   1.000
_cell.length_b   1.000
_cell.length_c   1.000
_cell.angle_alpha   90.00
_cell.angle_beta   90.00
_cell.angle_gamma   90.00
#
_symmetry.space_group_name_H-M   'P 1'
#
loop_
_entity.id
_entity.type
_entity.pdbx_description
1 polymer ?
#
loop_
_entity_poly.entity_id
_entity_poly.type
_entity_poly.pdbx_seq_one_letter_code
_entity_poly.pdbx_strand_id
1 'polypeptide(L)' 'GDVDFASASEVAAAITPVPGGIGPLTIAALLANTVHAARRRRGLD' A
#
# COMPACT_ATOMS: atom_id res chain seq x y z
N GLY A 1 1.74 -14.49 -4.17
CA GLY A 1 1.49 -13.85 -2.87
C GLY A 1 1.10 -14.92 -1.88
N ASP A 2 0.54 -14.56 -0.73
CA ASP A 2 0.18 -15.52 0.33
C ASP A 2 -1.20 -16.17 0.12
N VAL A 3 -1.95 -15.69 -0.88
CA VAL A 3 -3.30 -16.14 -1.22
C VAL A 3 -3.29 -16.78 -2.61
N ASP A 4 -4.03 -17.88 -2.77
CA ASP A 4 -4.38 -18.40 -4.09
C ASP A 4 -5.38 -17.47 -4.76
N PHE A 5 -4.90 -16.73 -5.77
CA PHE A 5 -5.68 -15.69 -6.42
C PHE A 5 -6.90 -16.25 -7.17
N ALA A 6 -6.78 -17.44 -7.76
CA ALA A 6 -7.85 -17.99 -8.61
C ALA A 6 -9.09 -18.27 -7.76
N SER A 7 -8.96 -19.07 -6.70
CA SER A 7 -10.08 -19.37 -5.79
C SER A 7 -10.59 -18.14 -5.04
N ALA A 8 -9.69 -17.25 -4.59
CA ALA A 8 -10.10 -16.04 -3.86
C ALA A 8 -10.86 -15.03 -4.74
N SER A 9 -10.53 -14.94 -6.03
CA SER A 9 -11.16 -13.99 -6.96
C SER A 9 -12.63 -14.28 -7.26
N GLU A 10 -13.10 -15.52 -7.05
CA GLU A 10 -14.51 -15.90 -7.24
C GLU A 10 -15.42 -15.39 -6.12
N VAL A 11 -14.85 -15.15 -4.93
CA VAL A 11 -15.60 -14.79 -3.71
C VAL A 11 -15.38 -13.33 -3.31
N ALA A 12 -14.18 -12.79 -3.53
CA ALA A 12 -13.82 -11.45 -3.08
C ALA A 12 -14.49 -10.36 -3.94
N ALA A 13 -15.12 -9.38 -3.29
CA ALA A 13 -15.67 -8.20 -3.98
C ALA A 13 -14.59 -7.28 -4.58
N ALA A 14 -13.36 -7.33 -4.06
CA ALA A 14 -12.18 -6.70 -4.60
C ALA A 14 -10.93 -7.47 -4.17
N ILE A 15 -9.94 -7.58 -5.04
CA ILE A 15 -8.70 -8.33 -4.79
C ILE A 15 -7.50 -7.56 -5.33
N THR A 16 -6.42 -7.48 -4.55
CA THR A 16 -5.17 -6.86 -4.99
C THR A 16 -4.29 -7.89 -5.70
N PRO A 17 -4.01 -7.74 -7.01
CA PRO A 17 -3.22 -8.72 -7.74
C PRO A 17 -1.76 -8.71 -7.29
N VAL A 18 -1.10 -9.85 -7.45
CA VAL A 18 0.35 -9.97 -7.26
C VAL A 18 0.94 -10.60 -8.52
N PRO A 19 1.86 -9.91 -9.23
CA PRO A 19 2.45 -8.60 -8.91
C PRO A 19 1.48 -7.42 -9.18
N GLY A 20 1.82 -6.23 -8.66
CA GLY A 20 1.13 -4.98 -8.97
C GLY A 20 0.18 -4.41 -7.91
N GLY A 21 -0.07 -5.15 -6.82
CA GLY A 21 -0.95 -4.72 -5.73
C GLY A 21 -0.27 -3.84 -4.68
N ILE A 22 -0.02 -4.38 -3.50
CA ILE A 22 0.37 -3.61 -2.31
C ILE A 22 1.80 -3.02 -2.39
N GLY A 23 2.71 -3.62 -3.16
CA GLY A 23 4.12 -3.21 -3.21
C GLY A 23 4.34 -1.70 -3.47
N PRO A 24 3.80 -1.13 -4.56
CA PRO A 24 3.88 0.31 -4.82
C PRO A 24 3.24 1.18 -3.72
N LEU A 25 2.12 0.74 -3.14
CA LEU A 25 1.44 1.48 -2.07
C LEU A 25 2.27 1.52 -0.79
N THR A 26 2.98 0.44 -0.45
CA THR A 26 3.89 0.41 0.71
C THR A 26 5.00 1.45 0.57
N ILE A 27 5.59 1.58 -0.63
CA ILE A 27 6.61 2.60 -0.91
C ILE A 27 6.00 4.00 -0.77
N ALA A 28 4.83 4.23 -1.38
CA ALA A 28 4.16 5.52 -1.30
C ALA A 28 3.81 5.92 0.15
N ALA A 29 3.28 4.99 0.95
CA ALA A 29 2.95 5.22 2.35
C ALA A 29 4.19 5.57 3.20
N LEU A 30 5.31 4.87 2.97
CA LEU A 30 6.59 5.19 3.62
C LEU A 30 7.04 6.62 3.29
N LEU A 31 6.99 7.01 2.01
CA LEU A 31 7.39 8.35 1.57
C LEU A 31 6.45 9.42 2.13
N ALA A 32 5.13 9.18 2.11
CA ALA A 32 4.15 10.09 2.68
C ALA A 32 4.40 10.34 4.18
N ASN A 33 4.63 9.27 4.94
CA ASN A 33 4.95 9.36 6.37
C ASN A 33 6.28 10.10 6.60
N THR A 34 7.27 9.88 5.74
CA THR A 34 8.57 10.55 5.82
C THR A 34 8.43 12.06 5.59
N VAL A 35 7.68 12.46 4.56
CA VAL A 35 7.41 13.88 4.26
C VAL A 35 6.63 14.52 5.40
N HIS A 36 5.58 13.86 5.90
CA HIS A 36 4.81 14.36 7.04
C HIS A 36 5.69 14.54 8.29
N ALA A 37 6.53 13.56 8.62
CA ALA A 37 7.47 13.68 9.74
C ALA A 37 8.48 14.83 9.53
N ALA A 38 8.95 15.05 8.30
CA ALA A 38 9.86 16.15 7.98
C ALA A 38 9.18 17.52 8.14
N ARG A 39 7.91 17.65 7.74
CA ARG A 39 7.10 18.87 7.94
C ARG A 39 6.90 19.17 9.44
N ARG A 40 6.54 18.15 10.23
CA ARG A 40 6.42 18.24 11.71
C ARG A 40 7.69 18.77 12.37
N ARG A 41 8.84 18.22 11.98
CA ARG A 41 10.14 18.63 12.54
C ARG A 41 10.51 20.07 12.18
N ARG A 42 9.97 20.61 11.08
CA ARG A 42 10.21 21.98 10.62
C ARG A 42 9.12 22.96 11.03
N GLY A 43 8.07 22.52 11.73
CA GLY A 43 6.92 23.35 12.09
C GLY A 43 6.10 23.81 10.87
N LEU A 44 6.01 22.96 9.83
CA LEU A 44 5.34 23.25 8.55
C LEU A 44 3.99 22.52 8.40
N ASP A 45 3.34 22.18 9.51
CA ASP A 45 2.02 21.53 9.53
C ASP A 45 0.89 22.46 9.90
#